data_AF-A0AAN6VAE7-F1
#
_entry.id   AF-A0AAN6VAE7-F1
#
_cell.length_a   1.000
_cell.length_b   1.000
_cell.length_c   1.000
_cell.angle_alpha   90.00
_cell.angle_beta   90.00
_cell.angle_gamma   90.00
#
_symmetry.space_group_name_H-M   'P 1'
#
loop_
_entity.id
_entity.type
_entity.pdbx_description
1 polymer ?
#
loop_
_entity_poly.entity_id
_entity_poly.type
_entity_poly.pdbx_seq_one_letter_code
_entity_poly.pdbx_strand_id
1 'polypeptide(L)'
;INERNHFGHNPFHLAIANPACLDILTQVGDQGGLNERDHNGVLPVEAAVWWSNQSCKLKPLDPKQRANSPYSRRKKCHRCHCAHSLVILLKADCEIPTNDRWFRFFQELLNHCCHRGRLRFVRAIKNRRERLKQLALCNLPDTDADRLGLRRDTVLDSHATEVACLLEGRGVHIPAALAIALPTATRNDEDYSAHIYHLISNINDAQLFFQCGFRDTNIWVTTDPSKRPAFAFLDLPYLRWLHNHGADPLFRILSFEDGRAFTSTHFIFWKIGETIYESRPELDFQSLEWAQQLQFPDIADNCQCRCAAEGCTPLIYLLKGLSLPNGVRRSCIRTSDVFLNNMASVTDELLRISGGNFGHRHLMALLRFATHAMLDLPHTCCNPRDRYYSAPCRFSAEDADEIYQEHVPEFRLLEDLLVGCEEDLKTILSSPQGRDGLVSYVGTTWSERVKEALTRLDDDKLSEEERKGAEDIGVVWGAPPPRKPYRGTPPPPYLDALRQAVIKHMETGILEYDSWVSKIGI
;
A
#
# COMPACT_ATOMS: atom_id res chain seq x y z
N ILE A 1 -24.19 14.20 36.03
CA ILE A 1 -23.67 13.33 34.94
C ILE A 1 -24.18 13.79 33.56
N ASN A 2 -25.40 14.32 33.45
CA ASN A 2 -26.00 14.69 32.15
C ASN A 2 -25.63 16.08 31.62
N GLU A 3 -24.83 16.85 32.35
CA GLU A 3 -24.38 18.18 31.91
C GLU A 3 -23.35 18.07 30.78
N ARG A 4 -23.43 18.98 29.81
CA ARG A 4 -22.50 19.10 28.68
C ARG A 4 -22.01 20.53 28.59
N ASN A 5 -20.74 20.73 28.25
CA ASN A 5 -20.23 22.07 27.94
C ASN A 5 -20.54 22.47 26.48
N HIS A 6 -20.07 23.65 26.05
CA HIS A 6 -20.27 24.14 24.67
C HIS A 6 -19.70 23.23 23.57
N PHE A 7 -18.71 22.39 23.90
CA PHE A 7 -18.09 21.44 22.97
C PHE A 7 -18.76 20.05 23.02
N GLY A 8 -19.82 19.89 23.81
CA GLY A 8 -20.47 18.59 24.01
C GLY A 8 -19.72 17.67 24.96
N HIS A 9 -18.66 18.15 25.63
CA HIS A 9 -17.93 17.34 26.61
C HIS A 9 -18.82 17.05 27.82
N ASN A 10 -18.98 15.77 28.14
CA ASN A 10 -19.60 15.31 29.37
C ASN A 10 -18.59 15.26 30.55
N PRO A 11 -19.03 14.95 31.79
CA PRO A 11 -18.12 14.91 32.95
C PRO A 11 -16.96 13.93 32.79
N PHE A 12 -17.14 12.83 32.04
CA PHE A 12 -16.05 11.88 31.78
C PHE A 12 -14.95 12.51 30.92
N HIS A 13 -15.30 13.25 29.86
CA HIS A 13 -14.32 13.99 29.05
C HIS A 13 -13.53 15.00 29.88
N LEU A 14 -14.23 15.78 30.72
CA LEU A 14 -13.62 16.83 31.53
C LEU A 14 -12.72 16.26 32.64
N ALA A 15 -13.03 15.07 33.16
CA ALA A 15 -12.28 14.42 34.23
C ALA A 15 -11.03 13.68 33.75
N ILE A 16 -10.74 13.62 32.44
CA ILE A 16 -9.57 12.90 31.91
C ILE A 16 -8.25 13.42 32.49
N ALA A 17 -8.15 14.73 32.75
CA ALA A 17 -6.98 15.34 33.37
C ALA A 17 -6.84 15.04 34.88
N ASN A 18 -7.91 14.53 35.52
CA ASN A 18 -7.97 14.25 36.95
C ASN A 18 -8.45 12.81 37.21
N PRO A 19 -7.52 11.83 37.25
CA PRO A 19 -7.86 10.42 37.44
C PRO A 19 -8.68 10.14 38.72
N ALA A 20 -8.50 10.91 39.79
CA ALA A 20 -9.25 10.70 41.03
C ALA A 20 -10.74 11.06 40.85
N CYS A 21 -11.03 12.19 40.20
CA CYS A 21 -12.42 12.52 39.84
C CYS A 21 -13.00 11.51 38.87
N LEU A 22 -12.21 11.05 37.89
CA LEU A 22 -12.67 10.06 36.93
C LEU A 22 -13.01 8.72 37.59
N ASP A 23 -12.21 8.26 38.55
CA ASP A 23 -12.47 7.04 39.31
C ASP A 23 -13.80 7.12 40.07
N ILE A 24 -14.07 8.24 40.74
CA ILE A 24 -15.35 8.51 41.40
C ILE A 24 -16.48 8.46 40.37
N LEU A 25 -16.34 9.18 39.25
CA LEU A 25 -17.35 9.20 38.19
C LEU A 25 -17.63 7.81 37.62
N THR A 26 -16.64 6.92 37.51
CA THR A 26 -16.89 5.54 37.07
C THR A 26 -17.60 4.66 38.11
N GLN A 27 -17.56 5.03 39.39
CA GLN A 27 -18.23 4.29 40.47
C GLN A 27 -19.67 4.78 40.70
N VAL A 28 -19.92 6.08 40.55
CA VAL A 28 -21.25 6.69 40.80
C VAL A 28 -22.01 7.05 39.54
N GLY A 29 -21.34 7.03 38.39
CA GLY A 29 -21.87 7.48 37.11
C GLY A 29 -22.71 6.43 36.39
N ASP A 30 -23.66 6.89 35.59
CA ASP A 30 -24.31 6.05 34.58
C ASP A 30 -23.28 5.63 33.52
N GLN A 31 -23.25 4.33 33.19
CA GLN A 31 -22.38 3.79 32.16
C GLN A 31 -22.66 4.39 30.77
N GLY A 32 -23.87 4.90 30.53
CA GLY A 32 -24.22 5.60 29.30
C GLY A 32 -23.23 6.72 28.96
N GLY A 33 -22.79 7.49 29.96
CA GLY A 33 -21.86 8.61 29.75
C GLY A 33 -20.44 8.20 29.35
N LEU A 34 -20.04 6.94 29.53
CA LEU A 34 -18.71 6.45 29.13
C LEU A 34 -18.55 6.37 27.61
N ASN A 35 -19.67 6.18 26.90
CA ASN A 35 -19.72 5.90 25.47
C ASN A 35 -20.39 7.02 24.68
N GLU A 36 -20.68 8.15 25.33
CA GLU A 36 -21.20 9.32 24.65
C GLU A 36 -20.10 10.08 23.92
N ARG A 37 -20.42 10.55 22.71
CA ARG A 37 -19.52 11.35 21.89
C ARG A 37 -19.73 12.84 22.13
N ASP A 38 -18.65 13.61 22.07
CA ASP A 38 -18.70 15.07 22.02
C ASP A 38 -19.20 15.60 20.66
N HIS A 39 -19.24 16.93 20.46
CA HIS A 39 -19.66 17.53 19.19
C HIS A 39 -18.72 17.19 18.01
N ASN A 40 -17.48 16.78 18.28
CA ASN A 40 -16.53 16.33 17.27
C ASN A 40 -16.64 14.82 16.99
N GLY A 41 -17.48 14.10 17.73
CA GLY A 41 -17.60 12.65 17.65
C GLY A 41 -16.57 11.89 18.49
N VAL A 42 -15.86 12.55 19.40
CA VAL A 42 -14.79 11.98 20.24
C VAL A 42 -15.38 11.34 21.50
N LEU A 43 -14.88 10.17 21.89
CA LEU A 43 -15.24 9.47 23.12
C LEU A 43 -14.28 9.82 24.29
N PRO A 44 -14.71 9.65 25.56
CA PRO A 44 -13.83 9.84 26.71
C PRO A 44 -12.56 8.99 26.64
N VAL A 45 -12.65 7.75 26.16
CA VAL A 45 -11.49 6.84 26.02
C VAL A 45 -10.48 7.35 24.98
N GLU A 46 -10.94 7.97 23.91
CA GLU A 46 -10.09 8.55 22.86
C GLU A 46 -9.33 9.77 23.39
N ALA A 47 -10.05 10.67 24.04
CA ALA A 47 -9.45 11.82 24.69
C ALA A 47 -8.45 11.39 25.78
N ALA A 48 -8.70 10.29 26.50
CA ALA A 48 -7.76 9.74 27.47
C ALA A 48 -6.51 9.13 26.81
N VAL A 49 -6.63 8.55 25.61
CA VAL A 49 -5.48 8.12 24.83
C VAL A 49 -4.59 9.31 24.47
N TRP A 50 -5.16 10.38 23.92
CA TRP A 50 -4.41 11.60 23.57
C TRP A 50 -3.76 12.24 24.80
N TRP A 51 -4.53 12.36 25.89
CA TRP A 51 -4.05 12.90 27.15
C TRP A 51 -2.90 12.09 27.73
N SER A 52 -2.89 10.77 27.50
CA SER A 52 -1.80 9.91 27.98
C SER A 52 -0.45 10.25 27.37
N ASN A 53 -0.41 10.73 26.13
CA ASN A 53 0.84 11.19 25.53
C ASN A 53 1.22 12.58 26.04
N GLN A 54 0.26 13.49 26.18
CA GLN A 54 0.50 14.85 26.71
C GLN A 54 1.02 14.84 28.16
N SER A 55 0.47 13.95 28.99
CA SER A 55 0.86 13.78 30.40
C SER A 55 2.15 12.98 30.59
N CYS A 56 2.72 12.44 29.52
CA CYS A 56 3.94 11.64 29.61
C CYS A 56 5.17 12.55 29.78
N LYS A 57 5.89 12.41 30.90
CA LYS A 57 7.12 13.18 31.17
C LYS A 57 8.25 12.92 30.17
N LEU A 58 8.21 11.78 29.49
CA LEU A 58 9.08 11.50 28.35
C LEU A 58 8.43 12.13 27.11
N LYS A 59 8.76 13.40 26.85
CA LYS A 59 8.27 14.09 25.65
C LYS A 59 8.74 13.33 24.39
N PRO A 60 7.89 13.18 23.36
CA PRO A 60 8.36 12.68 22.08
C PRO A 60 9.48 13.58 21.55
N LEU A 61 10.45 13.00 20.84
CA LEU A 61 11.44 13.77 20.09
C LEU A 61 10.73 14.74 19.13
N ASP A 62 11.41 15.86 18.85
CA ASP A 62 10.99 16.94 17.94
C ASP A 62 10.35 16.38 16.64
N PRO A 63 9.20 16.91 16.19
CA PRO A 63 8.61 16.56 14.90
C PRO A 63 9.59 16.58 13.71
N LYS A 64 10.59 17.47 13.70
CA LYS A 64 11.62 17.51 12.64
C LYS A 64 12.56 16.31 12.66
N GLN A 65 12.75 15.67 13.82
CA GLN A 65 13.52 14.42 13.95
C GLN A 65 12.71 13.17 13.56
N ARG A 66 11.41 13.31 13.24
CA ARG A 66 10.59 12.20 12.71
C ARG A 66 10.85 11.92 11.23
N ALA A 67 11.34 12.89 10.46
CA ALA A 67 11.48 12.76 9.01
C ALA A 67 12.67 11.87 8.59
N ASN A 68 13.75 11.85 9.37
CA ASN A 68 15.01 11.18 9.00
C ASN A 68 15.37 9.97 9.88
N SER A 69 14.46 9.49 10.72
CA SER A 69 14.68 8.28 11.52
C SER A 69 13.38 7.48 11.58
N PRO A 70 13.34 6.25 11.04
CA PRO A 70 12.21 5.36 11.24
C PRO A 70 12.16 5.02 12.72
N TYR A 71 11.27 5.70 13.44
CA TYR A 71 10.78 5.31 14.76
C TYR A 71 11.84 5.32 15.87
N SER A 72 12.17 6.52 16.36
CA SER A 72 12.89 6.65 17.62
C SER A 72 12.17 5.85 18.71
N ARG A 73 12.94 4.96 19.38
CA ARG A 73 12.51 4.19 20.54
C ARG A 73 11.95 5.16 21.58
N ARG A 74 10.63 5.39 21.61
CA ARG A 74 9.98 6.17 22.68
C ARG A 74 10.36 5.47 23.98
N LYS A 75 11.20 6.12 24.80
CA LYS A 75 11.69 5.56 26.05
C LYS A 75 10.49 5.10 26.89
N LYS A 76 10.58 3.90 27.47
CA LYS A 76 9.53 3.39 28.36
C LYS A 76 9.41 4.33 29.56
N CYS A 77 8.22 4.87 29.80
CA CYS A 77 8.00 5.69 31.00
C CYS A 77 7.97 4.79 32.23
N HIS A 78 8.98 4.90 33.09
CA HIS A 78 9.00 4.19 34.37
C HIS A 78 8.22 5.00 35.41
N ARG A 79 7.26 4.36 36.10
CA ARG A 79 6.43 4.95 37.18
C ARG A 79 5.63 6.21 36.79
N CYS A 80 5.30 6.40 35.52
CA CYS A 80 4.47 7.53 35.08
C CYS A 80 2.97 7.22 35.22
N HIS A 81 2.19 8.22 35.67
CA HIS A 81 0.72 8.17 35.77
C HIS A 81 0.01 8.58 34.46
N CYS A 82 0.76 8.75 33.37
CA CYS A 82 0.23 9.23 32.10
C CYS A 82 -0.95 8.42 31.55
N ALA A 83 -0.97 7.11 31.77
CA ALA A 83 -2.06 6.24 31.29
C ALA A 83 -3.16 5.99 32.35
N HIS A 84 -3.20 6.72 33.47
CA HIS A 84 -4.08 6.39 34.59
C HIS A 84 -5.57 6.52 34.21
N SER A 85 -5.96 7.65 33.63
CA SER A 85 -7.34 7.90 33.19
C SER A 85 -7.79 6.89 32.14
N LEU A 86 -6.90 6.55 31.20
CA LEU A 86 -7.15 5.49 30.21
C LEU A 86 -7.42 4.14 30.90
N VAL A 87 -6.61 3.77 31.90
CA VAL A 87 -6.81 2.50 32.63
C VAL A 87 -8.14 2.48 33.38
N ILE A 88 -8.55 3.60 33.99
CA ILE A 88 -9.84 3.72 34.69
C ILE A 88 -10.99 3.48 33.70
N LEU A 89 -11.00 4.18 32.56
CA LEU A 89 -12.03 4.01 31.53
C LEU A 89 -12.06 2.58 30.96
N LEU A 90 -10.89 2.00 30.67
CA LEU A 90 -10.82 0.64 30.15
C LEU A 90 -11.33 -0.41 31.14
N LYS A 91 -11.13 -0.19 32.45
CA LYS A 91 -11.66 -1.03 33.54
C LYS A 91 -13.17 -0.85 33.75
N ALA A 92 -13.67 0.36 33.50
CA ALA A 92 -15.10 0.66 33.52
C ALA A 92 -15.86 0.10 32.30
N ASP A 93 -15.22 -0.74 31.50
CA ASP A 93 -15.79 -1.43 30.35
C ASP A 93 -16.40 -0.48 29.29
N CYS A 94 -15.78 0.69 29.10
CA CYS A 94 -16.16 1.58 27.99
C CYS A 94 -16.01 0.90 26.62
N GLU A 95 -16.78 1.37 25.66
CA GLU A 95 -16.68 0.99 24.25
C GLU A 95 -15.29 1.35 23.72
N ILE A 96 -14.67 0.42 22.99
CA ILE A 96 -13.50 0.74 22.16
C ILE A 96 -14.04 0.92 20.73
N PRO A 97 -14.19 2.17 20.27
CA PRO A 97 -14.77 2.44 18.96
C PRO A 97 -13.92 1.80 17.86
N THR A 98 -14.61 1.14 16.93
CA THR A 98 -14.02 0.41 15.80
C THR A 98 -14.62 0.85 14.46
N ASN A 99 -15.33 1.98 14.42
CA ASN A 99 -16.10 2.42 13.25
C ASN A 99 -15.23 2.96 12.08
N ASP A 100 -15.85 3.27 10.92
CA ASP A 100 -15.14 3.69 9.70
C ASP A 100 -14.25 4.93 9.86
N ARG A 101 -14.59 5.82 10.79
CA ARG A 101 -13.72 6.97 11.10
C ARG A 101 -12.40 6.45 11.67
N TRP A 102 -12.45 5.41 12.50
CA TRP A 102 -11.27 4.75 13.06
C TRP A 102 -10.44 3.97 12.05
N PHE A 103 -11.01 3.40 11.00
CA PHE A 103 -10.20 2.73 9.99
C PHE A 103 -9.08 3.63 9.44
N ARG A 104 -9.34 4.94 9.31
CA ARG A 104 -8.32 5.91 8.87
C ARG A 104 -7.45 6.47 9.99
N PHE A 105 -7.92 6.40 11.25
CA PHE A 105 -7.29 7.10 12.38
C PHE A 105 -6.83 6.19 13.52
N PHE A 106 -6.97 4.86 13.44
CA PHE A 106 -6.56 3.93 14.51
C PHE A 106 -5.05 4.01 14.74
N GLN A 107 -4.25 3.96 13.66
CA GLN A 107 -2.82 4.19 13.74
C GLN A 107 -2.50 5.60 14.28
N GLU A 108 -3.25 6.63 13.91
CA GLU A 108 -3.05 7.98 14.45
C GLU A 108 -3.32 8.04 15.95
N LEU A 109 -4.40 7.42 16.42
CA LEU A 109 -4.71 7.35 17.84
C LEU A 109 -3.58 6.66 18.63
N LEU A 110 -3.07 5.53 18.12
CA LEU A 110 -1.89 4.90 18.72
C LEU A 110 -0.67 5.82 18.65
N ASN A 111 -0.45 6.55 17.55
CA ASN A 111 0.64 7.53 17.42
C ASN A 111 0.57 8.63 18.50
N HIS A 112 -0.64 9.01 18.91
CA HIS A 112 -0.93 9.95 19.98
C HIS A 112 -1.09 9.31 21.37
N CYS A 113 -0.81 8.02 21.52
CA CYS A 113 -0.80 7.33 22.80
C CYS A 113 0.63 7.20 23.35
N CYS A 114 0.81 7.32 24.67
CA CYS A 114 2.08 6.95 25.30
C CYS A 114 2.29 5.42 25.24
N HIS A 115 3.55 4.95 25.31
CA HIS A 115 3.84 3.51 25.23
C HIS A 115 3.09 2.67 26.29
N ARG A 116 3.01 3.16 27.53
CA ARG A 116 2.24 2.49 28.60
C ARG A 116 0.74 2.46 28.28
N GLY A 117 0.20 3.53 27.71
CA GLY A 117 -1.19 3.61 27.28
C GLY A 117 -1.49 2.59 26.19
N ARG A 118 -0.63 2.49 25.17
CA ARG A 118 -0.77 1.49 24.09
C ARG A 118 -0.82 0.08 24.64
N LEU A 119 0.14 -0.30 25.49
CA LEU A 119 0.15 -1.63 26.12
C LEU A 119 -1.15 -1.94 26.86
N ARG A 120 -1.74 -0.96 27.54
CA ARG A 120 -3.01 -1.13 28.25
C ARG A 120 -4.18 -1.23 27.29
N PHE A 121 -4.16 -0.42 26.24
CA PHE A 121 -5.17 -0.43 25.18
C PHE A 121 -5.18 -1.76 24.42
N VAL A 122 -4.03 -2.25 23.95
CA VAL A 122 -3.91 -3.56 23.27
C VAL A 122 -4.43 -4.70 24.15
N ARG A 123 -4.05 -4.72 25.44
CA ARG A 123 -4.55 -5.73 26.38
C ARG A 123 -6.06 -5.64 26.61
N ALA A 124 -6.61 -4.43 26.56
CA ALA A 124 -8.04 -4.21 26.71
C ALA A 124 -8.82 -4.67 25.48
N ILE A 125 -8.28 -4.48 24.27
CA ILE A 125 -8.82 -5.07 23.03
C ILE A 125 -8.76 -6.60 23.12
N LYS A 126 -7.60 -7.18 23.48
CA LYS A 126 -7.47 -8.63 23.69
C LYS A 126 -8.56 -9.16 24.62
N ASN A 127 -8.71 -8.54 25.79
CA ASN A 127 -9.68 -9.00 26.79
C ASN A 127 -11.11 -8.98 26.25
N ARG A 128 -11.50 -7.94 25.50
CA ARG A 128 -12.82 -7.84 24.86
C ARG A 128 -13.00 -8.92 23.80
N ARG A 129 -11.99 -9.15 22.94
CA ARG A 129 -12.01 -10.23 21.94
C ARG A 129 -12.14 -11.61 22.56
N GLU A 130 -11.42 -11.89 23.65
CA GLU A 130 -11.55 -13.16 24.37
C GLU A 130 -12.93 -13.31 25.03
N ARG A 131 -13.48 -12.24 25.63
CA ARG A 131 -14.84 -12.28 26.19
C ARG A 131 -15.90 -12.51 25.11
N LEU A 132 -15.76 -11.88 23.94
CA LEU A 132 -16.64 -12.13 22.80
C LEU A 132 -16.52 -13.57 22.30
N LYS A 133 -15.30 -14.10 22.20
CA LYS A 133 -15.03 -15.50 21.85
C LYS A 133 -15.66 -16.48 22.84
N GLN A 134 -15.59 -16.20 24.15
CA GLN A 134 -16.26 -17.01 25.16
C GLN A 134 -17.79 -16.93 25.05
N LEU A 135 -18.34 -15.73 24.85
CA LEU A 135 -19.77 -15.55 24.60
C LEU A 135 -20.23 -16.36 23.38
N ALA A 136 -19.42 -16.36 22.31
CA ALA A 136 -19.66 -17.15 21.12
C ALA A 136 -19.60 -18.67 21.37
N LEU A 137 -18.60 -19.16 22.09
CA LEU A 137 -18.49 -20.58 22.46
C LEU A 137 -19.67 -21.08 23.31
N CYS A 138 -20.31 -20.20 24.09
CA CYS A 138 -21.48 -20.55 24.89
C CYS A 138 -22.80 -20.57 24.10
N ASN A 139 -22.87 -19.93 22.93
CA ASN A 139 -24.14 -19.69 22.23
C ASN A 139 -24.16 -20.17 20.78
N LEU A 140 -23.00 -20.43 20.17
CA LEU A 140 -22.89 -20.92 18.79
C LEU A 140 -22.73 -22.45 18.75
N PRO A 141 -23.29 -23.12 17.72
CA PRO A 141 -23.04 -24.54 17.49
C PRO A 141 -21.56 -24.84 17.26
N ASP A 142 -21.14 -26.08 17.54
CA ASP A 142 -19.77 -26.54 17.33
C ASP A 142 -19.29 -26.34 15.89
N THR A 143 -20.18 -26.53 14.91
CA THR A 143 -19.88 -26.30 13.49
C THR A 143 -19.47 -24.86 13.20
N ASP A 144 -20.17 -23.88 13.79
CA ASP A 144 -19.86 -22.46 13.64
C ASP A 144 -18.57 -22.13 14.41
N ALA A 145 -18.41 -22.69 15.62
CA ALA A 145 -17.23 -22.47 16.45
C ALA A 145 -15.95 -23.01 15.80
N ASP A 146 -16.01 -24.16 15.15
CA ASP A 146 -14.88 -24.77 14.44
C ASP A 146 -14.55 -24.00 13.16
N ARG A 147 -15.57 -23.63 12.37
CA ARG A 147 -15.42 -22.84 11.14
C ARG A 147 -14.75 -21.49 11.40
N LEU A 148 -15.15 -20.80 12.48
CA LEU A 148 -14.64 -19.49 12.87
C LEU A 148 -13.34 -19.59 13.70
N GLY A 149 -12.85 -20.80 13.96
CA GLY A 149 -11.62 -21.03 14.71
C GLY A 149 -11.69 -20.61 16.18
N LEU A 150 -12.88 -20.59 16.79
CA LEU A 150 -13.08 -20.12 18.17
C LEU A 150 -12.41 -21.00 19.22
N ARG A 151 -11.97 -22.20 18.87
CA ARG A 151 -11.24 -23.12 19.76
C ARG A 151 -9.72 -22.98 19.68
N ARG A 152 -9.20 -22.20 18.72
CA ARG A 152 -7.76 -21.97 18.57
C ARG A 152 -7.21 -21.14 19.74
N ASP A 153 -5.96 -21.35 20.13
CA ASP A 153 -5.26 -20.52 21.13
C ASP A 153 -4.76 -19.19 20.52
N THR A 154 -5.68 -18.48 19.88
CA THR A 154 -5.45 -17.18 19.25
C THR A 154 -6.56 -16.21 19.61
N VAL A 155 -6.23 -14.92 19.62
CA VAL A 155 -7.22 -13.88 19.87
C VAL A 155 -8.17 -13.79 18.68
N LEU A 156 -9.48 -13.77 18.94
CA LEU A 156 -10.51 -13.56 17.92
C LEU A 156 -10.34 -12.16 17.31
N ASP A 157 -9.93 -12.06 16.06
CA ASP A 157 -9.78 -10.77 15.38
C ASP A 157 -10.44 -10.80 14.01
N SER A 158 -10.03 -11.72 13.14
CA SER A 158 -10.51 -11.77 11.76
C SER A 158 -12.02 -11.99 11.66
N HIS A 159 -12.50 -13.00 12.37
CA HIS A 159 -13.91 -13.36 12.43
C HIS A 159 -14.71 -12.59 13.48
N ALA A 160 -14.14 -11.55 14.10
CA ALA A 160 -14.79 -10.90 15.24
C ALA A 160 -16.15 -10.31 14.84
N THR A 161 -16.22 -9.57 13.72
CA THR A 161 -17.48 -9.01 13.18
C THR A 161 -18.50 -10.09 12.86
N GLU A 162 -18.07 -11.16 12.18
CA GLU A 162 -18.93 -12.29 11.81
C GLU A 162 -19.51 -13.00 13.04
N VAL A 163 -18.69 -13.20 14.08
CA VAL A 163 -19.13 -13.74 15.37
C VAL A 163 -20.20 -12.86 16.02
N ALA A 164 -20.01 -11.54 15.99
CA ALA A 164 -21.00 -10.60 16.53
C ALA A 164 -22.33 -10.70 15.76
N CYS A 165 -22.30 -10.69 14.43
CA CYS A 165 -23.50 -10.86 13.60
C CYS A 165 -24.24 -12.19 13.89
N LEU A 166 -23.50 -13.29 14.03
CA LEU A 166 -24.10 -14.61 14.31
C LEU A 166 -24.73 -14.71 15.70
N LEU A 167 -24.16 -14.00 16.69
CA LEU A 167 -24.71 -13.90 18.03
C LEU A 167 -26.00 -13.08 18.03
N GLU A 168 -25.99 -11.90 17.41
CA GLU A 168 -27.16 -11.02 17.30
C GLU A 168 -28.28 -11.67 16.49
N GLY A 169 -27.96 -12.33 15.38
CA GLY A 169 -28.93 -13.08 14.56
C GLY A 169 -29.62 -14.23 15.32
N ARG A 170 -29.02 -14.68 16.43
CA ARG A 170 -29.61 -15.66 17.36
C ARG A 170 -30.28 -15.01 18.58
N GLY A 171 -30.40 -13.68 18.59
CA GLY A 171 -31.01 -12.93 19.69
C GLY A 171 -30.12 -12.81 20.94
N VAL A 172 -28.83 -13.11 20.84
CA VAL A 172 -27.89 -12.97 21.96
C VAL A 172 -27.53 -11.50 22.11
N HIS A 173 -27.81 -10.92 23.28
CA HIS A 173 -27.43 -9.55 23.58
C HIS A 173 -25.91 -9.43 23.76
N ILE A 174 -25.25 -8.63 22.91
CA ILE A 174 -23.83 -8.30 23.02
C ILE A 174 -23.68 -7.03 23.87
N PRO A 175 -22.96 -7.08 25.01
CA PRO A 175 -22.68 -5.87 25.80
C PRO A 175 -21.92 -4.83 24.97
N ALA A 176 -22.23 -3.54 25.15
CA ALA A 176 -21.60 -2.43 24.42
C ALA A 176 -20.06 -2.46 24.45
N ALA A 177 -19.46 -2.94 25.54
CA ALA A 177 -18.01 -3.08 25.67
C ALA A 177 -17.39 -4.13 24.72
N LEU A 178 -18.18 -5.13 24.32
CA LEU A 178 -17.81 -6.20 23.39
C LEU A 178 -18.29 -5.93 21.96
N ALA A 179 -19.16 -4.93 21.80
CA ALA A 179 -19.68 -4.54 20.52
C ALA A 179 -18.51 -4.18 19.59
N ILE A 180 -18.60 -4.71 18.38
CA ILE A 180 -17.75 -4.34 17.28
C ILE A 180 -18.62 -3.40 16.47
N ALA A 181 -18.07 -2.28 16.01
CA ALA A 181 -18.81 -1.42 15.11
C ALA A 181 -19.19 -2.24 13.89
N LEU A 182 -20.43 -2.69 13.85
CA LEU A 182 -21.03 -3.27 12.67
C LEU A 182 -21.16 -2.13 11.66
N PRO A 183 -20.82 -2.34 10.39
CA PRO A 183 -21.07 -1.36 9.35
C PRO A 183 -22.55 -0.99 9.40
N THR A 184 -22.87 0.24 9.80
CA THR A 184 -24.24 0.71 9.77
C THR A 184 -24.66 0.80 8.30
N ALA A 185 -25.77 0.15 7.95
CA ALA A 185 -26.30 0.05 6.59
C ALA A 185 -26.59 1.39 5.86
N THR A 186 -26.32 2.52 6.52
CA THR A 186 -26.63 3.87 6.05
C THR A 186 -25.52 4.51 5.21
N ARG A 187 -24.41 3.81 4.96
CA ARG A 187 -23.37 4.24 4.03
C ARG A 187 -22.94 3.02 3.23
N ASN A 188 -22.73 3.17 1.93
CA ASN A 188 -22.32 2.11 0.97
C ASN A 188 -20.96 1.43 1.29
N ASP A 189 -20.46 1.49 2.52
CA ASP A 189 -19.20 0.95 3.03
C ASP A 189 -19.46 -0.26 3.98
N GLU A 190 -20.43 -1.11 3.64
CA GLU A 190 -21.04 -2.13 4.51
C GLU A 190 -20.16 -3.33 4.93
N ASP A 191 -18.84 -3.38 4.69
CA ASP A 191 -18.10 -4.64 4.95
C ASP A 191 -16.58 -4.50 5.11
N TYR A 192 -16.13 -3.56 5.94
CA TYR A 192 -14.75 -3.61 6.42
C TYR A 192 -14.67 -4.56 7.62
N SER A 193 -14.30 -5.82 7.39
CA SER A 193 -13.83 -6.68 8.48
C SER A 193 -12.52 -6.09 9.01
N ALA A 194 -12.61 -5.28 10.07
CA ALA A 194 -11.50 -4.50 10.60
C ALA A 194 -10.55 -5.38 11.45
N HIS A 195 -9.77 -6.23 10.78
CA HIS A 195 -8.66 -6.95 11.40
C HIS A 195 -7.59 -5.94 11.84
N ILE A 196 -6.96 -6.17 12.99
CA ILE A 196 -6.10 -5.16 13.60
C ILE A 196 -4.92 -4.76 12.71
N TYR A 197 -4.40 -5.71 11.94
CA TYR A 197 -3.26 -5.50 11.05
C TYR A 197 -3.62 -4.69 9.80
N HIS A 198 -4.91 -4.51 9.47
CA HIS A 198 -5.36 -3.54 8.45
C HIS A 198 -5.41 -2.11 9.01
N LEU A 199 -5.59 -1.98 10.34
CA LEU A 199 -5.79 -0.72 11.03
C LEU A 199 -4.47 -0.06 11.48
N ILE A 200 -3.37 -0.81 11.44
CA ILE A 200 -2.04 -0.37 11.84
C ILE A 200 -1.07 -0.56 10.68
N SER A 201 -0.09 0.34 10.59
CA SER A 201 1.04 0.25 9.67
C SER A 201 2.38 0.35 10.41
N ASN A 202 2.36 0.54 11.73
CA ASN A 202 3.57 0.59 12.53
C ASN A 202 4.02 -0.80 13.01
N ILE A 203 5.24 -1.20 12.68
CA ILE A 203 5.83 -2.49 13.08
C ILE A 203 5.85 -2.68 14.61
N ASN A 204 6.15 -1.65 15.39
CA ASN A 204 6.20 -1.80 16.85
C ASN A 204 4.82 -2.06 17.43
N ASP A 205 3.80 -1.35 16.93
CA ASP A 205 2.43 -1.57 17.38
C ASP A 205 1.94 -2.96 16.92
N ALA A 206 2.24 -3.37 15.69
CA ALA A 206 1.95 -4.72 15.20
C ALA A 206 2.64 -5.81 16.02
N GLN A 207 3.91 -5.60 16.42
CA GLN A 207 4.63 -6.49 17.32
C GLN A 207 3.96 -6.57 18.70
N LEU A 208 3.41 -5.47 19.21
CA LEU A 208 2.67 -5.46 20.49
C LEU A 208 1.39 -6.29 20.40
N PHE A 209 0.62 -6.14 19.32
CA PHE A 209 -0.56 -6.98 19.06
C PHE A 209 -0.17 -8.45 18.90
N PHE A 210 0.88 -8.73 18.14
CA PHE A 210 1.38 -10.10 17.97
C PHE A 210 1.79 -10.71 19.31
N GLN A 211 2.55 -10.01 20.14
CA GLN A 211 2.90 -10.50 21.49
C GLN A 211 1.68 -10.71 22.39
N CYS A 212 0.56 -10.05 22.11
CA CYS A 212 -0.68 -10.25 22.86
C CYS A 212 -1.52 -11.45 22.37
N GLY A 213 -1.17 -12.09 21.26
CA GLY A 213 -1.86 -13.29 20.75
C GLY A 213 -2.71 -13.07 19.49
N PHE A 214 -2.65 -11.88 18.90
CA PHE A 214 -3.22 -11.64 17.57
C PHE A 214 -2.34 -12.33 16.53
N ARG A 215 -2.95 -13.13 15.65
CA ARG A 215 -2.23 -13.97 14.67
C ARG A 215 -2.73 -13.84 13.24
N ASP A 216 -3.77 -13.05 13.02
CA ASP A 216 -4.43 -12.92 11.70
C ASP A 216 -3.66 -11.94 10.81
N THR A 217 -2.42 -12.29 10.46
CA THR A 217 -1.47 -11.47 9.69
C THR A 217 -1.73 -11.50 8.18
N ASN A 218 -2.61 -12.37 7.71
CA ASN A 218 -3.10 -12.37 6.33
C ASN A 218 -4.04 -11.19 6.10
N ILE A 219 -3.46 -9.99 6.03
CA ILE A 219 -4.20 -8.76 5.81
C ILE A 219 -4.85 -8.69 4.42
N TRP A 220 -4.49 -9.62 3.55
CA TRP A 220 -4.82 -9.62 2.14
C TRP A 220 -6.28 -10.01 1.87
N VAL A 221 -7.03 -10.38 2.90
CA VAL A 221 -8.44 -10.72 2.82
C VAL A 221 -9.27 -9.43 2.71
N THR A 222 -9.56 -8.98 1.50
CA THR A 222 -10.77 -8.19 1.28
C THR A 222 -11.74 -9.06 0.49
N THR A 223 -12.79 -9.55 1.17
CA THR A 223 -13.83 -10.39 0.57
C THR A 223 -14.63 -9.67 -0.51
N ASP A 224 -14.60 -8.33 -0.53
CA ASP A 224 -15.34 -7.53 -1.49
C ASP A 224 -14.41 -6.83 -2.52
N PRO A 225 -14.44 -7.26 -3.80
CA PRO A 225 -13.69 -6.61 -4.87
C PRO A 225 -14.14 -5.19 -5.22
N SER A 226 -15.33 -4.75 -4.81
CA SER A 226 -15.79 -3.37 -5.01
C SER A 226 -15.14 -2.39 -4.03
N LYS A 227 -14.53 -2.89 -2.94
CA LYS A 227 -13.97 -2.07 -1.86
C LYS A 227 -12.52 -1.67 -2.08
N ARG A 228 -12.15 -0.52 -1.53
CA ARG A 228 -10.79 0.03 -1.59
C ARG A 228 -9.89 -0.74 -0.63
N PRO A 229 -8.85 -1.42 -1.11
CA PRO A 229 -7.93 -2.12 -0.22
C PRO A 229 -7.14 -1.11 0.62
N ALA A 230 -7.01 -1.36 1.93
CA ALA A 230 -6.22 -0.56 2.87
C ALA A 230 -4.72 -0.47 2.50
N PHE A 231 -4.27 -1.31 1.57
CA PHE A 231 -2.87 -1.62 1.32
C PHE A 231 -2.03 -0.45 0.79
N ALA A 232 -2.65 0.62 0.28
CA ALA A 232 -1.96 1.82 -0.25
C ALA A 232 -0.89 2.37 0.69
N PHE A 233 -1.20 2.33 1.99
CA PHE A 233 -0.44 3.01 3.03
C PHE A 233 0.59 2.10 3.70
N LEU A 234 0.70 0.84 3.27
CA LEU A 234 1.66 -0.08 3.86
C LEU A 234 3.03 0.11 3.21
N ASP A 235 4.04 0.32 4.05
CA ASP A 235 5.43 0.40 3.62
C ASP A 235 6.06 -0.99 3.51
N LEU A 236 7.16 -1.12 2.75
CA LEU A 236 7.88 -2.39 2.60
C LEU A 236 8.31 -3.02 3.94
N PRO A 237 8.85 -2.26 4.91
CA PRO A 237 9.18 -2.81 6.23
C PRO A 237 8.00 -3.50 6.92
N TYR A 238 6.79 -2.92 6.85
CA TYR A 238 5.60 -3.51 7.44
C TYR A 238 5.14 -4.77 6.69
N LEU A 239 5.16 -4.75 5.36
CA LEU A 239 4.85 -5.93 4.54
C LEU A 239 5.81 -7.09 4.82
N ARG A 240 7.11 -6.80 4.95
CA ARG A 240 8.12 -7.78 5.37
C ARG A 240 7.82 -8.31 6.77
N TRP A 241 7.44 -7.44 7.70
CA TRP A 241 7.06 -7.87 9.04
C TRP A 241 5.88 -8.84 9.01
N LEU A 242 4.83 -8.56 8.25
CA LEU A 242 3.67 -9.45 8.10
C LEU A 242 4.07 -10.82 7.56
N HIS A 243 4.86 -10.85 6.48
CA HIS A 243 5.39 -12.08 5.89
C HIS A 243 6.15 -12.92 6.91
N ASN A 244 7.07 -12.30 7.66
CA ASN A 244 7.85 -12.97 8.70
C ASN A 244 7.01 -13.45 9.90
N HIS A 245 5.75 -13.01 10.00
CA HIS A 245 4.80 -13.40 11.04
C HIS A 245 3.65 -14.25 10.50
N GLY A 246 3.88 -14.98 9.40
CA GLY A 246 2.99 -16.00 8.88
C GLY A 246 1.97 -15.52 7.85
N ALA A 247 2.08 -14.29 7.35
CA ALA A 247 1.29 -13.87 6.21
C ALA A 247 1.75 -14.64 4.96
N ASP A 248 0.81 -15.28 4.28
CA ASP A 248 1.06 -16.08 3.10
C ASP A 248 1.26 -15.18 1.86
N PRO A 249 2.45 -15.19 1.24
CA PRO A 249 2.71 -14.41 0.03
C PRO A 249 1.87 -14.90 -1.16
N LEU A 250 1.45 -16.16 -1.19
CA LEU A 250 0.60 -16.72 -2.23
C LEU A 250 -0.89 -16.51 -1.98
N PHE A 251 -1.25 -15.86 -0.87
CA PHE A 251 -2.64 -15.58 -0.56
C PHE A 251 -3.29 -14.75 -1.68
N ARG A 252 -4.46 -15.19 -2.15
CA ARG A 252 -5.21 -14.54 -3.22
C ARG A 252 -5.92 -13.32 -2.66
N ILE A 253 -5.48 -12.11 -3.02
CA ILE A 253 -5.94 -10.86 -2.38
C ILE A 253 -7.36 -10.49 -2.83
N LEU A 254 -7.63 -10.63 -4.13
CA LEU A 254 -8.82 -10.05 -4.75
C LEU A 254 -9.34 -10.99 -5.82
N SER A 255 -10.65 -11.26 -5.83
CA SER A 255 -11.35 -11.77 -7.01
C SER A 255 -12.14 -10.62 -7.59
N PHE A 256 -11.69 -10.00 -8.68
CA PHE A 256 -12.51 -9.05 -9.44
C PHE A 256 -13.85 -9.71 -9.83
N GLU A 257 -14.88 -8.90 -10.11
CA GLU A 257 -16.21 -9.41 -10.51
C GLU A 257 -16.14 -10.30 -11.77
N ASP A 258 -15.17 -10.04 -12.64
CA ASP A 258 -14.84 -10.86 -13.82
C ASP A 258 -13.97 -12.09 -13.51
N GLY A 259 -13.77 -12.41 -12.23
CA GLY A 259 -12.95 -13.52 -11.76
C GLY A 259 -11.44 -13.25 -11.76
N ARG A 260 -10.97 -12.06 -12.15
CA ARG A 260 -9.54 -11.73 -12.09
C ARG A 260 -8.99 -11.84 -10.68
N ALA A 261 -7.73 -12.24 -10.48
CA ALA A 261 -7.15 -12.25 -9.15
C ALA A 261 -5.63 -12.30 -9.15
N PHE A 262 -5.03 -11.56 -8.21
CA PHE A 262 -3.61 -11.60 -7.95
C PHE A 262 -3.32 -11.94 -6.49
N THR A 263 -2.08 -12.34 -6.23
CA THR A 263 -1.61 -12.75 -4.90
C THR A 263 -0.90 -11.63 -4.15
N SER A 264 -0.71 -11.79 -2.84
CA SER A 264 0.09 -10.88 -1.99
C SER A 264 1.46 -10.59 -2.59
N THR A 265 2.11 -11.59 -3.19
CA THR A 265 3.38 -11.44 -3.90
C THR A 265 3.29 -10.40 -5.01
N HIS A 266 2.24 -10.41 -5.83
CA HIS A 266 2.07 -9.40 -6.88
C HIS A 266 2.03 -7.99 -6.29
N PHE A 267 1.30 -7.80 -5.18
CA PHE A 267 1.26 -6.51 -4.50
C PHE A 267 2.60 -6.11 -3.89
N ILE A 268 3.29 -7.04 -3.24
CA ILE A 268 4.62 -6.82 -2.65
C ILE A 268 5.59 -6.35 -3.72
N PHE A 269 5.65 -7.04 -4.85
CA PHE A 269 6.54 -6.68 -5.96
C PHE A 269 6.18 -5.34 -6.59
N TRP A 270 4.88 -5.02 -6.73
CA TRP A 270 4.45 -3.68 -7.12
C TRP A 270 4.94 -2.60 -6.15
N LYS A 271 4.82 -2.84 -4.83
CA LYS A 271 5.29 -1.90 -3.80
C LYS A 271 6.81 -1.75 -3.81
N ILE A 272 7.55 -2.82 -4.12
CA ILE A 272 9.00 -2.79 -4.33
C ILE A 272 9.33 -1.84 -5.48
N GLY A 273 8.67 -2.02 -6.63
CA GLY A 273 8.83 -1.13 -7.79
C GLY A 273 8.50 0.34 -7.47
N GLU A 274 7.38 0.59 -6.80
CA GLU A 274 6.99 1.95 -6.36
C GLU A 274 8.04 2.57 -5.44
N THR A 275 8.57 1.80 -4.48
CA THR A 275 9.59 2.28 -3.54
C THR A 275 10.90 2.63 -4.25
N ILE A 276 11.33 1.83 -5.22
CA ILE A 276 12.53 2.12 -6.03
C ILE A 276 12.33 3.41 -6.83
N TYR A 277 11.16 3.57 -7.44
CA TYR A 277 10.80 4.77 -8.20
C TYR A 277 10.83 6.03 -7.34
N GLU A 278 10.20 5.99 -6.16
CA GLU A 278 10.12 7.13 -5.24
C GLU A 278 11.45 7.44 -4.57
N SER A 279 12.22 6.41 -4.19
CA SER A 279 13.41 6.56 -3.34
C SER A 279 14.72 6.76 -4.13
N ARG A 280 14.73 6.56 -5.46
CA ARG A 280 15.87 6.74 -6.39
C ARG A 280 17.27 6.37 -5.81
N PRO A 281 17.88 5.20 -6.12
CA PRO A 281 17.40 4.01 -6.81
C PRO A 281 17.59 2.72 -5.97
N GLU A 282 17.71 2.80 -4.64
CA GLU A 282 18.12 1.65 -3.83
C GLU A 282 17.09 1.29 -2.77
N LEU A 283 16.68 0.02 -2.78
CA LEU A 283 16.06 -0.62 -1.62
C LEU A 283 17.06 -0.67 -0.45
N ASP A 284 16.56 -0.52 0.77
CA ASP A 284 17.36 -0.84 1.95
C ASP A 284 17.78 -2.31 1.92
N PHE A 285 18.93 -2.61 2.55
CA PHE A 285 19.54 -3.94 2.54
C PHE A 285 18.55 -5.06 2.94
N GLN A 286 17.70 -4.81 3.94
CA GLN A 286 16.75 -5.83 4.42
C GLN A 286 15.59 -6.02 3.43
N SER A 287 15.17 -4.98 2.71
CA SER A 287 14.12 -5.08 1.69
C SER A 287 14.64 -5.77 0.44
N LEU A 288 15.89 -5.53 0.07
CA LEU A 288 16.56 -6.25 -1.01
C LEU A 288 16.72 -7.74 -0.69
N GLU A 289 17.27 -8.07 0.48
CA GLU A 289 17.43 -9.47 0.92
C GLU A 289 16.08 -10.20 0.96
N TRP A 290 15.03 -9.53 1.44
CA TRP A 290 13.69 -10.10 1.45
C TRP A 290 13.13 -10.33 0.04
N ALA A 291 13.30 -9.37 -0.88
CA ALA A 291 12.89 -9.55 -2.27
C ALA A 291 13.63 -10.72 -2.95
N GLN A 292 14.93 -10.86 -2.66
CA GLN A 292 15.73 -12.01 -3.09
C GLN A 292 15.21 -13.32 -2.50
N GLN A 293 14.79 -13.36 -1.23
CA GLN A 293 14.21 -14.57 -0.63
C GLN A 293 12.87 -14.96 -1.26
N LEU A 294 12.02 -13.97 -1.58
CA LEU A 294 10.75 -14.22 -2.26
C LEU A 294 10.93 -14.77 -3.68
N GLN A 295 12.05 -14.43 -4.32
CA GLN A 295 12.32 -14.70 -5.73
C GLN A 295 11.23 -14.10 -6.64
N PHE A 296 11.35 -14.26 -7.96
CA PHE A 296 10.23 -14.00 -8.87
C PHE A 296 9.47 -15.32 -9.06
N PRO A 297 8.40 -15.61 -8.29
CA PRO A 297 7.67 -16.84 -8.51
C PRO A 297 6.93 -16.79 -9.84
N ASP A 298 6.89 -17.94 -10.52
CA ASP A 298 6.19 -18.13 -11.79
C ASP A 298 4.68 -18.35 -11.53
N ILE A 299 4.06 -17.33 -10.94
CA ILE A 299 2.63 -17.27 -10.66
C ILE A 299 2.06 -16.12 -11.49
N ALA A 300 1.32 -16.43 -12.55
CA ALA A 300 0.61 -15.41 -13.29
C ALA A 300 -0.78 -15.18 -12.67
N ASP A 301 -1.22 -13.92 -12.62
CA ASP A 301 -2.65 -13.64 -12.52
C ASP A 301 -3.38 -14.02 -13.81
N ASN A 302 -4.70 -14.01 -13.81
CA ASN A 302 -5.52 -14.26 -15.00
C ASN A 302 -5.82 -12.97 -15.79
N CYS A 303 -4.89 -12.01 -15.78
CA CYS A 303 -4.95 -10.87 -16.68
C CYS A 303 -4.84 -11.32 -18.14
N GLN A 304 -5.68 -10.76 -19.02
CA GLN A 304 -5.69 -11.09 -20.45
C GLN A 304 -4.90 -10.09 -21.32
N CYS A 305 -4.31 -9.07 -20.72
CA CYS A 305 -3.54 -8.09 -21.48
C CYS A 305 -2.29 -8.73 -22.10
N ARG A 306 -2.04 -8.40 -23.37
CA ARG A 306 -0.87 -8.82 -24.15
C ARG A 306 0.46 -8.24 -23.64
N CYS A 307 0.41 -7.39 -22.61
CA CYS A 307 1.57 -6.93 -21.83
C CYS A 307 2.39 -8.09 -21.23
N ALA A 308 1.77 -9.27 -21.08
CA ALA A 308 2.41 -10.50 -20.66
C ALA A 308 1.84 -11.70 -21.43
N ALA A 309 2.61 -12.79 -21.54
CA ALA A 309 2.22 -13.94 -22.35
C ALA A 309 1.11 -14.80 -21.72
N GLU A 310 1.22 -15.05 -20.41
CA GLU A 310 0.33 -15.98 -19.68
C GLU A 310 -0.37 -15.30 -18.49
N GLY A 311 -0.49 -13.96 -18.55
CA GLY A 311 -0.95 -13.13 -17.43
C GLY A 311 0.18 -12.40 -16.73
N CYS A 312 -0.16 -11.44 -15.87
CA CYS A 312 0.84 -10.60 -15.21
C CYS A 312 1.44 -11.36 -14.02
N THR A 313 2.76 -11.55 -14.04
CA THR A 313 3.52 -12.14 -12.93
C THR A 313 3.95 -11.06 -11.92
N PRO A 314 4.50 -11.43 -10.74
CA PRO A 314 5.08 -10.47 -9.81
C PRO A 314 6.15 -9.57 -10.42
N LEU A 315 6.96 -10.09 -11.36
CA LEU A 315 7.90 -9.26 -12.11
C LEU A 315 7.19 -8.15 -12.87
N ILE A 316 6.09 -8.47 -13.56
CA ILE A 316 5.28 -7.48 -14.28
C ILE A 316 4.68 -6.45 -13.29
N TYR A 317 4.26 -6.88 -12.10
CA TYR A 317 3.78 -5.96 -11.07
C TYR A 317 4.88 -5.03 -10.55
N LEU A 318 6.10 -5.52 -10.36
CA LEU A 318 7.25 -4.68 -10.04
C LEU A 318 7.49 -3.64 -11.14
N LEU A 319 7.49 -4.06 -12.41
CA LEU A 319 7.66 -3.15 -13.54
C LEU A 319 6.56 -2.07 -13.56
N LYS A 320 5.29 -2.45 -13.31
CA LYS A 320 4.19 -1.47 -13.14
C LYS A 320 4.46 -0.45 -12.02
N GLY A 321 5.08 -0.89 -10.93
CA GLY A 321 5.51 -0.01 -9.83
C GLY A 321 6.65 0.95 -10.22
N LEU A 322 7.60 0.48 -11.04
CA LEU A 322 8.69 1.30 -11.59
C LEU A 322 8.21 2.30 -12.64
N SER A 323 7.19 1.93 -13.42
CA SER A 323 6.70 2.70 -14.56
C SER A 323 5.67 3.77 -14.18
N LEU A 324 5.48 4.08 -12.88
CA LEU A 324 4.45 5.02 -12.44
C LEU A 324 4.65 6.42 -13.07
N PRO A 325 3.74 6.87 -13.95
CA PRO A 325 3.75 8.25 -14.39
C PRO A 325 3.31 9.13 -13.22
N ASN A 326 4.01 10.23 -13.01
CA ASN A 326 3.66 11.24 -12.01
C ASN A 326 2.18 11.67 -12.15
N GLY A 327 1.34 11.23 -11.22
CA GLY A 327 0.18 11.97 -10.71
C GLY A 327 -0.94 12.42 -11.66
N VAL A 328 -0.96 12.05 -12.94
CA VAL A 328 -2.02 12.48 -13.86
C VAL A 328 -2.82 11.29 -14.37
N ARG A 329 -4.13 11.34 -14.07
CA ARG A 329 -5.22 10.41 -14.42
C ARG A 329 -5.37 10.15 -15.93
N ARG A 330 -4.39 9.55 -16.60
CA ARG A 330 -4.56 9.10 -18.00
C ARG A 330 -4.32 7.60 -18.09
N SER A 331 -5.35 6.93 -18.59
CA SER A 331 -5.51 5.52 -18.90
C SER A 331 -4.57 5.01 -20.01
N CYS A 332 -3.40 5.59 -20.16
CA CYS A 332 -2.41 5.25 -21.17
C CYS A 332 -1.06 5.51 -20.52
N ILE A 333 -0.32 4.46 -20.18
CA ILE A 333 1.07 4.60 -19.76
C ILE A 333 1.83 5.06 -21.01
N ARG A 334 1.87 6.36 -21.27
CA ARG A 334 2.84 6.92 -22.21
C ARG A 334 4.21 6.74 -21.58
N THR A 335 4.89 5.66 -21.94
CA THR A 335 6.30 5.50 -21.55
C THR A 335 7.09 6.63 -22.16
N SER A 336 7.52 7.55 -21.30
CA SER A 336 8.47 8.59 -21.67
C SER A 336 9.77 7.96 -22.20
N ASP A 337 10.49 8.68 -23.08
CA ASP A 337 11.88 8.41 -23.46
C ASP A 337 12.80 8.08 -22.27
N VAL A 338 12.44 8.57 -21.08
CA VAL A 338 13.12 8.28 -19.81
C VAL A 338 13.09 6.79 -19.44
N PHE A 339 12.02 6.05 -19.75
CA PHE A 339 11.95 4.62 -19.47
C PHE A 339 12.96 3.86 -20.35
N LEU A 340 12.92 4.13 -21.66
CA LEU A 340 13.87 3.65 -22.66
C LEU A 340 15.34 3.89 -22.29
N ASN A 341 15.65 5.14 -21.96
CA ASN A 341 17.03 5.55 -21.64
C ASN A 341 17.54 4.95 -20.33
N ASN A 342 16.66 4.38 -19.50
CA ASN A 342 16.99 3.77 -18.22
C ASN A 342 16.84 2.24 -18.22
N MET A 343 16.49 1.60 -19.34
CA MET A 343 16.24 0.15 -19.37
C MET A 343 17.47 -0.69 -18.97
N ALA A 344 18.68 -0.23 -19.26
CA ALA A 344 19.90 -0.86 -18.77
C ALA A 344 19.98 -0.84 -17.23
N SER A 345 19.72 0.32 -16.61
CA SER A 345 19.70 0.47 -15.14
C SER A 345 18.56 -0.32 -14.49
N VAL A 346 17.38 -0.34 -15.12
CA VAL A 346 16.25 -1.18 -14.66
C VAL A 346 16.63 -2.65 -14.71
N THR A 347 17.28 -3.09 -15.80
CA THR A 347 17.73 -4.49 -15.95
C THR A 347 18.76 -4.86 -14.88
N ASP A 348 19.75 -4.01 -14.64
CA ASP A 348 20.75 -4.26 -13.59
C ASP A 348 20.11 -4.33 -12.19
N GLU A 349 19.15 -3.45 -11.90
CA GLU A 349 18.43 -3.47 -10.63
C GLU A 349 17.57 -4.74 -10.47
N LEU A 350 16.90 -5.20 -11.53
CA LEU A 350 16.16 -6.47 -11.51
C LEU A 350 17.08 -7.69 -11.29
N LEU A 351 18.27 -7.67 -11.87
CA LEU A 351 19.31 -8.68 -11.65
C LEU A 351 19.79 -8.65 -10.19
N ARG A 352 19.90 -7.46 -9.60
CA ARG A 352 20.21 -7.30 -8.17
C ARG A 352 19.10 -7.84 -7.28
N ILE A 353 17.83 -7.51 -7.57
CA ILE A 353 16.65 -7.93 -6.80
C ILE A 353 16.41 -9.44 -6.88
N SER A 354 16.68 -10.07 -8.02
CA SER A 354 16.61 -11.53 -8.16
C SER A 354 17.79 -12.27 -7.51
N GLY A 355 18.81 -11.56 -7.02
CA GLY A 355 20.04 -12.19 -6.54
C GLY A 355 20.78 -12.92 -7.66
N GLY A 356 20.64 -12.47 -8.91
CA GLY A 356 21.18 -13.13 -10.10
C GLY A 356 20.33 -14.28 -10.65
N ASN A 357 19.24 -14.68 -9.98
CA ASN A 357 18.34 -15.72 -10.48
C ASN A 357 17.32 -15.16 -11.48
N PHE A 358 17.81 -14.65 -12.60
CA PHE A 358 17.02 -14.02 -13.64
C PHE A 358 17.11 -14.82 -14.95
N GLY A 359 16.23 -15.82 -15.08
CA GLY A 359 16.22 -16.73 -16.22
C GLY A 359 15.60 -16.15 -17.50
N HIS A 360 15.64 -16.96 -18.56
CA HIS A 360 15.10 -16.63 -19.88
C HIS A 360 13.65 -16.14 -19.85
N ARG A 361 12.77 -16.80 -19.08
CA ARG A 361 11.35 -16.39 -18.94
C ARG A 361 11.19 -14.98 -18.37
N HIS A 362 11.97 -14.63 -17.34
CA HIS A 362 11.93 -13.29 -16.73
C HIS A 362 12.38 -12.21 -17.71
N LEU A 363 13.41 -12.49 -18.50
CA LEU A 363 13.90 -11.58 -19.54
C LEU A 363 12.88 -11.40 -20.66
N MET A 364 12.26 -12.48 -21.13
CA MET A 364 11.18 -12.37 -22.12
C MET A 364 9.99 -11.58 -21.59
N ALA A 365 9.63 -11.76 -20.31
CA ALA A 365 8.57 -10.97 -19.67
C ALA A 365 8.95 -9.47 -19.57
N LEU A 366 10.19 -9.16 -19.21
CA LEU A 366 10.73 -7.79 -19.18
C LEU A 366 10.67 -7.14 -20.57
N LEU A 367 11.22 -7.80 -21.58
CA LEU A 367 11.26 -7.27 -22.95
C LEU A 367 9.86 -7.13 -23.53
N ARG A 368 8.96 -8.10 -23.32
CA ARG A 368 7.57 -7.99 -23.76
C ARG A 368 6.88 -6.80 -23.12
N PHE A 369 6.98 -6.65 -21.79
CA PHE A 369 6.37 -5.52 -21.09
C PHE A 369 6.93 -4.18 -21.58
N ALA A 370 8.26 -4.08 -21.70
CA ALA A 370 8.91 -2.85 -22.12
C ALA A 370 8.58 -2.50 -23.59
N THR A 371 8.63 -3.47 -24.49
CA THR A 371 8.29 -3.28 -25.91
C THR A 371 6.82 -2.92 -26.07
N HIS A 372 5.92 -3.58 -25.34
CA HIS A 372 4.49 -3.26 -25.32
C HIS A 372 4.27 -1.80 -24.93
N ALA A 373 4.90 -1.36 -23.85
CA ALA A 373 4.77 0.01 -23.38
C ALA A 373 5.36 1.00 -24.39
N MET A 374 6.51 0.69 -25.00
CA MET A 374 7.14 1.52 -26.03
C MET A 374 6.33 1.70 -27.31
N LEU A 375 5.57 0.69 -27.72
CA LEU A 375 4.64 0.78 -28.86
C LEU A 375 3.37 1.59 -28.51
N ASP A 376 3.30 2.19 -27.32
CA ASP A 376 2.13 2.91 -26.77
C ASP A 376 0.85 2.06 -26.79
N LEU A 377 0.99 0.73 -26.69
CA LEU A 377 -0.13 -0.19 -26.70
C LEU A 377 -0.97 -0.04 -25.41
N PRO A 378 -2.31 0.01 -25.51
CA PRO A 378 -3.16 0.17 -24.33
C PRO A 378 -3.03 -1.02 -23.37
N HIS A 379 -2.80 -0.73 -22.08
CA HIS A 379 -2.82 -1.76 -21.05
C HIS A 379 -4.24 -2.00 -20.56
N THR A 380 -4.71 -3.25 -20.70
CA THR A 380 -5.92 -3.77 -20.03
C THR A 380 -5.58 -4.50 -18.72
N CYS A 381 -4.30 -4.49 -18.33
CA CYS A 381 -3.80 -5.17 -17.13
C CYS A 381 -4.28 -4.48 -15.84
N CYS A 382 -4.48 -5.25 -14.78
CA CYS A 382 -4.81 -4.69 -13.47
C CYS A 382 -3.63 -3.87 -12.91
N ASN A 383 -3.91 -2.68 -12.39
CA ASN A 383 -2.93 -1.88 -11.65
C ASN A 383 -3.43 -1.70 -10.20
N PRO A 384 -2.64 -2.10 -9.18
CA PRO A 384 -2.98 -1.84 -7.78
C PRO A 384 -3.31 -0.37 -7.51
N ARG A 385 -2.70 0.56 -8.26
CA ARG A 385 -2.92 2.00 -8.12
C ARG A 385 -4.30 2.48 -8.58
N ASP A 386 -4.86 1.86 -9.62
CA ASP A 386 -6.11 2.33 -10.22
C ASP A 386 -7.31 2.19 -9.28
N ARG A 387 -7.26 1.27 -8.33
CA ARG A 387 -8.26 1.15 -7.25
C ARG A 387 -8.20 2.29 -6.21
N TYR A 388 -7.09 3.02 -6.11
CA TYR A 388 -7.01 4.15 -5.17
C TYR A 388 -7.82 5.35 -5.66
N TYR A 389 -7.87 5.55 -6.98
CA TYR A 389 -8.43 6.76 -7.59
C TYR A 389 -9.66 6.50 -8.48
N SER A 390 -9.96 5.24 -8.83
CA SER A 390 -11.05 4.84 -9.72
C SER A 390 -11.63 3.46 -9.35
N ALA A 391 -12.79 3.15 -9.96
CA ALA A 391 -13.47 1.85 -9.89
C ALA A 391 -12.54 0.67 -10.26
N PRO A 392 -12.88 -0.59 -9.89
CA PRO A 392 -12.14 -1.80 -10.28
C PRO A 392 -11.82 -1.82 -11.78
N CYS A 393 -10.72 -2.50 -12.12
CA CYS A 393 -10.10 -2.60 -13.46
C CYS A 393 -11.08 -2.26 -14.60
N ARG A 394 -10.87 -1.11 -15.24
CA ARG A 394 -11.88 -0.44 -16.07
C ARG A 394 -12.37 -1.21 -17.29
N PHE A 395 -11.62 -2.21 -17.73
CA PHE A 395 -11.85 -2.92 -18.97
C PHE A 395 -12.47 -4.28 -18.69
N SER A 396 -13.66 -4.49 -19.24
CA SER A 396 -14.29 -5.78 -19.42
C SER A 396 -13.50 -6.64 -20.42
N ALA A 397 -13.85 -7.91 -20.55
CA ALA A 397 -13.27 -8.76 -21.60
C ALA A 397 -13.60 -8.22 -23.00
N GLU A 398 -14.80 -7.65 -23.18
CA GLU A 398 -15.25 -7.04 -24.44
C GLU A 398 -14.39 -5.82 -24.80
N ASP A 399 -14.11 -4.94 -23.84
CA ASP A 399 -13.23 -3.78 -24.08
C ASP A 399 -11.80 -4.22 -24.44
N ALA A 400 -11.33 -5.33 -23.84
CA ALA A 400 -10.01 -5.86 -24.14
C ALA A 400 -9.92 -6.45 -25.56
N ASP A 401 -11.00 -7.08 -26.02
CA ASP A 401 -11.11 -7.60 -27.39
C ASP A 401 -11.22 -6.45 -28.42
N GLU A 402 -11.95 -5.38 -28.11
CA GLU A 402 -12.05 -4.18 -28.95
C GLU A 402 -10.67 -3.52 -29.12
N ILE A 403 -9.96 -3.26 -28.00
CA ILE A 403 -8.59 -2.75 -28.01
C ILE A 403 -7.66 -3.65 -28.83
N TYR A 404 -7.82 -4.98 -28.73
CA TYR A 404 -7.02 -5.91 -29.51
C TYR A 404 -7.28 -5.77 -31.01
N GLN A 405 -8.54 -5.66 -31.42
CA GLN A 405 -8.94 -5.51 -32.82
C GLN A 405 -8.44 -4.19 -33.41
N GLU A 406 -8.44 -3.11 -32.63
CA GLU A 406 -7.95 -1.79 -33.06
C GLU A 406 -6.43 -1.79 -33.30
N HIS A 407 -5.66 -2.51 -32.48
CA HIS A 407 -4.19 -2.50 -32.50
C HIS A 407 -3.55 -3.79 -33.02
N VAL A 408 -4.26 -4.55 -33.88
CA VAL A 408 -3.74 -5.80 -34.46
C VAL A 408 -2.36 -5.62 -35.13
N PRO A 409 -2.12 -4.59 -35.96
CA PRO A 409 -0.82 -4.39 -36.60
C PRO A 409 0.32 -4.22 -35.59
N GLU A 410 0.11 -3.42 -34.55
CA GLU A 410 1.11 -3.13 -33.51
C GLU A 410 1.35 -4.35 -32.61
N PHE A 411 0.32 -5.14 -32.33
CA PHE A 411 0.49 -6.42 -31.63
C PHE A 411 1.27 -7.44 -32.48
N ARG A 412 1.11 -7.45 -33.80
CA ARG A 412 1.96 -8.30 -34.67
C ARG A 412 3.41 -7.83 -34.64
N LEU A 413 3.63 -6.51 -34.73
CA LEU A 413 4.97 -5.94 -34.62
C LEU A 413 5.63 -6.27 -33.27
N LEU A 414 4.88 -6.22 -32.17
CA LEU A 414 5.35 -6.66 -30.85
C LEU A 414 5.87 -8.10 -30.89
N GLU A 415 5.11 -9.04 -31.45
CA GLU A 415 5.50 -10.45 -31.54
C GLU A 415 6.73 -10.64 -32.44
N ASP A 416 6.78 -9.98 -33.60
CA ASP A 416 7.92 -10.06 -34.53
C ASP A 416 9.22 -9.55 -33.88
N LEU A 417 9.14 -8.44 -33.12
CA LEU A 417 10.28 -7.90 -32.38
C LEU A 417 10.77 -8.89 -31.30
N LEU A 418 9.84 -9.58 -30.62
CA LEU A 418 10.17 -10.50 -29.53
C LEU A 418 10.76 -11.83 -30.02
N VAL A 419 10.32 -12.34 -31.18
CA VAL A 419 10.90 -13.56 -31.78
C VAL A 419 12.41 -13.41 -31.97
N GLY A 420 12.85 -12.29 -32.54
CA GLY A 420 14.28 -12.01 -32.70
C GLY A 420 15.04 -11.82 -31.38
N CYS A 421 14.35 -11.43 -30.30
CA CYS A 421 14.99 -11.29 -28.99
C CYS A 421 15.18 -12.63 -28.28
N GLU A 422 14.31 -13.61 -28.54
CA GLU A 422 14.35 -14.90 -27.86
C GLU A 422 15.66 -15.67 -28.16
N GLU A 423 16.08 -15.66 -29.42
CA GLU A 423 17.33 -16.30 -29.88
C GLU A 423 18.58 -15.61 -29.31
N ASP A 424 18.59 -14.27 -29.33
CA ASP A 424 19.65 -13.45 -28.76
C ASP A 424 19.82 -13.75 -27.27
N LEU A 425 18.72 -13.78 -26.50
CA LEU A 425 18.74 -14.03 -25.07
C LEU A 425 19.24 -15.44 -24.72
N LYS A 426 18.87 -16.47 -25.48
CA LYS A 426 19.40 -17.84 -25.29
C LYS A 426 20.92 -17.87 -25.44
N THR A 427 21.44 -17.13 -26.41
CA THR A 427 22.88 -17.01 -26.67
C THR A 427 23.58 -16.28 -25.52
N ILE A 428 23.04 -15.14 -25.07
CA ILE A 428 23.62 -14.33 -23.98
C ILE A 428 23.62 -15.09 -22.66
N LEU A 429 22.52 -15.78 -22.32
CA LEU A 429 22.41 -16.56 -21.09
C LEU A 429 23.36 -17.76 -21.05
N SER A 430 23.80 -18.23 -22.22
CA SER A 430 24.80 -19.31 -22.34
C SER A 430 26.24 -18.80 -22.27
N SER A 431 26.45 -17.48 -22.28
CA SER A 431 27.78 -16.85 -22.27
C SER A 431 28.31 -16.64 -20.83
N PRO A 432 29.64 -16.74 -20.59
CA PRO A 432 30.26 -16.38 -19.32
C PRO A 432 30.05 -14.92 -18.90
N GLN A 433 29.79 -14.01 -19.85
CA GLN A 433 29.48 -12.61 -19.56
C GLN A 433 27.99 -12.36 -19.29
N GLY A 434 27.18 -13.41 -19.08
CA GLY A 434 25.72 -13.36 -19.11
C GLY A 434 25.10 -12.12 -18.46
N ARG A 435 25.51 -11.74 -17.24
CA ARG A 435 24.97 -10.54 -16.57
C ARG A 435 25.26 -9.23 -17.33
N ASP A 436 26.53 -8.92 -17.55
CA ASP A 436 26.93 -7.66 -18.21
C ASP A 436 26.49 -7.63 -19.68
N GLY A 437 26.49 -8.81 -20.32
CA GLY A 437 25.98 -9.02 -21.67
C GLY A 437 24.49 -8.69 -21.76
N LEU A 438 23.68 -9.07 -20.76
CA LEU A 438 22.25 -8.74 -20.73
C LEU A 438 22.00 -7.25 -20.58
N VAL A 439 22.67 -6.59 -19.63
CA VAL A 439 22.52 -5.15 -19.41
C VAL A 439 22.92 -4.38 -20.66
N SER A 440 24.03 -4.77 -21.30
CA SER A 440 24.49 -4.21 -22.55
C SER A 440 23.48 -4.43 -23.69
N TYR A 441 22.99 -5.66 -23.85
CA TYR A 441 22.02 -6.02 -24.90
C TYR A 441 20.73 -5.22 -24.78
N VAL A 442 20.16 -5.12 -23.57
CA VAL A 442 18.94 -4.34 -23.34
C VAL A 442 19.21 -2.84 -23.56
N GLY A 443 20.35 -2.33 -23.10
CA GLY A 443 20.71 -0.92 -23.27
C GLY A 443 20.97 -0.52 -24.73
N THR A 444 21.47 -1.43 -25.55
CA THR A 444 21.92 -1.16 -26.92
C THR A 444 21.07 -1.87 -27.95
N THR A 445 21.33 -3.16 -28.19
CA THR A 445 20.75 -3.95 -29.29
C THR A 445 19.22 -3.96 -29.29
N TRP A 446 18.58 -4.32 -28.18
CA TRP A 446 17.11 -4.32 -28.12
C TRP A 446 16.56 -2.91 -28.24
N SER A 447 17.14 -1.94 -27.53
CA SER A 447 16.63 -0.55 -27.54
C SER A 447 16.73 0.09 -28.92
N GLU A 448 17.82 -0.15 -29.66
CA GLU A 448 18.02 0.29 -31.05
C GLU A 448 17.04 -0.39 -32.00
N ARG A 449 16.82 -1.70 -31.86
CA ARG A 449 15.86 -2.44 -32.69
C ARG A 449 14.44 -1.89 -32.55
N VAL A 450 13.99 -1.62 -31.32
CA VAL A 450 12.65 -1.05 -31.11
C VAL A 450 12.60 0.42 -31.57
N LYS A 451 13.65 1.22 -31.36
CA LYS A 451 13.72 2.59 -31.91
C LYS A 451 13.65 2.62 -33.43
N GLU A 452 14.32 1.69 -34.10
CA GLU A 452 14.24 1.55 -35.55
C GLU A 452 12.82 1.19 -35.99
N ALA A 453 12.16 0.24 -35.32
CA ALA A 453 10.77 -0.10 -35.61
C ALA A 453 9.82 1.08 -35.42
N LEU A 454 9.98 1.85 -34.33
CA LEU A 454 9.22 3.08 -34.09
C LEU A 454 9.49 4.15 -35.16
N THR A 455 10.73 4.30 -35.59
CA THR A 455 11.10 5.26 -36.66
C THR A 455 10.44 4.87 -37.98
N ARG A 456 10.38 3.57 -38.31
CA ARG A 456 9.67 3.08 -39.50
C ARG A 456 8.16 3.33 -39.43
N LEU A 457 7.54 3.13 -38.27
CA LEU A 457 6.13 3.46 -38.05
C LEU A 457 5.86 4.97 -38.21
N ASP A 458 6.77 5.82 -37.75
CA ASP A 458 6.66 7.28 -37.91
C ASP A 458 6.95 7.74 -39.36
N ASP A 459 7.82 7.02 -40.07
CA ASP A 459 8.21 7.27 -41.46
C ASP A 459 7.18 6.76 -42.48
N ASP A 460 6.33 5.80 -42.09
CA ASP A 460 5.07 5.46 -42.75
C ASP A 460 4.09 6.65 -42.60
N LYS A 461 4.46 7.77 -43.22
CA LYS A 461 3.62 8.94 -43.39
C LYS A 461 2.33 8.48 -44.05
N LEU A 462 1.22 8.99 -43.52
CA LEU A 462 -0.09 8.93 -44.18
C LEU A 462 0.10 9.12 -45.68
N SER A 463 -0.38 8.17 -46.46
CA SER A 463 -0.43 8.32 -47.91
C SER A 463 -1.17 9.61 -48.25
N GLU A 464 -0.89 10.17 -49.42
CA GLU A 464 -1.55 11.42 -49.83
C GLU A 464 -3.08 11.22 -49.91
N GLU A 465 -3.55 9.99 -50.18
CA GLU A 465 -4.97 9.62 -50.08
C GLU A 465 -5.50 9.63 -48.64
N GLU A 466 -4.80 9.03 -47.67
CA GLU A 466 -5.23 9.02 -46.26
C GLU A 466 -5.20 10.42 -45.65
N ARG A 467 -4.17 11.20 -45.98
CA ARG A 467 -4.05 12.59 -45.58
C ARG A 467 -5.22 13.41 -46.12
N LYS A 468 -5.54 13.25 -47.40
CA LYS A 468 -6.67 13.92 -48.05
C LYS A 468 -8.02 13.45 -47.49
N GLY A 469 -8.18 12.15 -47.23
CA GLY A 469 -9.38 11.60 -46.60
C GLY A 469 -9.61 12.14 -45.18
N ALA A 470 -8.53 12.32 -44.40
CA ALA A 470 -8.59 12.97 -43.10
C ALA A 470 -8.95 14.46 -43.22
N GLU A 471 -8.40 15.18 -44.21
CA GLU A 471 -8.76 16.57 -44.50
C GLU A 471 -10.25 16.70 -44.89
N ASP A 472 -10.78 15.76 -45.68
CA ASP A 472 -12.17 15.73 -46.15
C ASP A 472 -13.20 15.55 -45.01
N ILE A 473 -12.82 14.89 -43.90
CA ILE A 473 -13.63 14.79 -42.68
C ILE A 473 -13.37 15.95 -41.68
N GLY A 474 -12.61 16.96 -42.09
CA GLY A 474 -12.37 18.19 -41.34
C GLY A 474 -11.13 18.18 -40.44
N VAL A 475 -10.21 17.23 -40.59
CA VAL A 475 -8.92 17.25 -39.87
C VAL A 475 -8.03 18.33 -40.48
N VAL A 476 -7.73 19.37 -39.70
CA VAL A 476 -6.81 20.44 -40.11
C VAL A 476 -5.42 20.13 -39.56
N TRP A 477 -4.45 19.89 -40.45
CA TRP A 477 -3.05 19.70 -40.09
C TRP A 477 -2.42 21.03 -39.68
N GLY A 478 -2.50 21.36 -38.39
CA GLY A 478 -1.78 22.50 -37.83
C GLY A 478 -0.28 22.25 -37.79
N ALA A 479 0.54 23.26 -38.07
CA ALA A 479 1.94 23.23 -37.65
C ALA A 479 1.99 22.91 -36.15
N PRO A 480 2.95 22.08 -35.68
CA PRO A 480 3.05 21.75 -34.27
C PRO A 480 3.04 23.07 -33.49
N PRO A 481 2.16 23.24 -32.49
CA PRO A 481 2.14 24.46 -31.71
C PRO A 481 3.56 24.69 -31.21
N PRO A 482 4.11 25.92 -31.28
CA PRO A 482 5.43 26.19 -30.75
C PRO A 482 5.45 25.63 -29.34
N ARG A 483 6.38 24.70 -29.06
CA ARG A 483 6.52 24.08 -27.73
C ARG A 483 6.43 25.23 -26.74
N LYS A 484 5.34 25.29 -25.97
CA LYS A 484 5.22 26.31 -24.92
C LYS A 484 6.49 26.11 -24.09
N PRO A 485 7.36 27.13 -23.94
CA PRO A 485 8.49 26.99 -23.05
C PRO A 485 7.92 26.50 -21.73
N TYR A 486 8.47 25.40 -21.24
CA TYR A 486 8.06 24.77 -20.01
C TYR A 486 7.84 25.89 -18.99
N ARG A 487 6.58 26.18 -18.62
CA ARG A 487 6.31 26.95 -17.41
C ARG A 487 6.58 25.99 -16.29
N GLY A 488 7.86 25.71 -16.08
CA GLY A 488 8.30 25.25 -14.80
C GLY A 488 7.82 26.30 -13.82
N THR A 489 7.04 25.87 -12.83
CA THR A 489 7.39 26.33 -11.50
C THR A 489 8.92 26.27 -11.42
N PRO A 490 9.60 27.39 -11.13
CA PRO A 490 11.05 27.36 -11.01
C PRO A 490 11.39 26.17 -10.10
N PRO A 491 12.38 25.34 -10.48
CA PRO A 491 12.82 24.26 -9.61
C PRO A 491 12.98 24.88 -8.22
N PRO A 492 12.42 24.27 -7.16
CA PRO A 492 12.60 24.78 -5.82
C PRO A 492 14.09 25.12 -5.62
N PRO A 493 14.45 26.25 -5.01
CA PRO A 493 15.83 26.74 -4.98
C PRO A 493 16.87 25.73 -4.46
N TYR A 494 16.42 24.66 -3.78
CA TYR A 494 17.26 23.53 -3.40
C TYR A 494 17.74 22.66 -4.57
N LEU A 495 17.04 22.56 -5.71
CA LEU A 495 17.42 21.69 -6.83
C LEU A 495 18.61 22.24 -7.64
N ASP A 496 18.68 23.56 -7.85
CA ASP A 496 19.87 24.17 -8.46
C ASP A 496 21.08 24.09 -7.51
N ALA A 497 20.85 24.23 -6.21
CA ALA A 497 21.88 24.02 -5.19
C ALA A 497 22.33 22.55 -5.11
N LEU A 498 21.42 21.58 -5.27
CA LEU A 498 21.73 20.14 -5.31
C LEU A 498 22.51 19.80 -6.59
N ARG A 499 22.12 20.37 -7.73
CA ARG A 499 22.81 20.18 -9.01
C ARG A 499 24.25 20.73 -8.95
N GLN A 500 24.44 21.91 -8.38
CA GLN A 500 25.76 22.48 -8.12
C GLN A 500 26.59 21.63 -7.16
N ALA A 501 25.97 21.07 -6.11
CA ALA A 501 26.65 20.18 -5.16
C ALA A 501 27.06 18.85 -5.78
N VAL A 502 26.22 18.26 -6.64
CA VAL A 502 26.53 17.02 -7.38
C VAL A 502 27.66 17.25 -8.40
N ILE A 503 27.62 18.37 -9.13
CA ILE A 503 28.71 18.74 -10.05
C ILE A 503 30.02 18.92 -9.28
N LYS A 504 29.98 19.64 -8.15
CA LYS A 504 31.16 19.83 -7.29
C LYS A 504 31.66 18.51 -6.69
N HIS A 505 30.77 17.57 -6.34
CA HIS A 505 31.16 16.25 -5.86
C HIS A 505 31.83 15.43 -6.96
N MET A 506 31.30 15.46 -8.19
CA MET A 506 31.91 14.82 -9.35
C MET A 506 33.29 15.40 -9.68
N GLU A 507 33.51 16.70 -9.43
CA GLU A 507 34.79 17.37 -9.67
C GLU A 507 35.82 17.18 -8.55
N THR A 508 35.39 16.99 -7.30
CA THR A 508 36.28 17.05 -6.12
C THR A 508 36.33 15.77 -5.29
N GLY A 509 35.43 14.81 -5.52
CA GLY A 509 35.38 13.53 -4.80
C GLY A 509 34.97 13.61 -3.33
N ILE A 510 34.64 14.80 -2.80
CA ILE A 510 34.30 15.01 -1.38
C ILE A 510 32.85 15.50 -1.26
N LEU A 511 32.07 14.82 -0.42
CA LEU A 511 30.69 15.20 -0.05
C LEU A 511 30.71 15.93 1.30
N GLU A 512 30.79 17.26 1.30
CA GLU A 512 30.62 18.07 2.51
C GLU A 512 29.13 18.25 2.84
N TYR A 513 28.48 17.16 3.25
CA TYR A 513 27.04 17.12 3.54
C TYR A 513 26.66 18.01 4.74
N ASP A 514 27.52 18.10 5.76
CA ASP A 514 27.23 18.78 7.03
C ASP A 514 27.33 20.32 6.96
N SER A 515 28.15 20.86 6.06
CA SER A 515 28.26 22.31 5.79
C SER A 515 27.03 22.85 5.05
N TRP A 516 26.36 21.98 4.29
CA TRP A 516 25.24 22.32 3.42
C TRP A 516 23.93 22.46 4.20
N VAL A 517 23.62 21.54 5.12
CA VAL A 517 22.40 21.55 5.95
C VAL A 517 22.29 22.83 6.81
N SER A 518 23.43 23.36 7.27
CA SER A 518 23.52 24.60 8.05
C SER A 518 23.11 25.87 7.27
N LYS A 519 23.34 25.91 5.95
CA LYS A 519 23.16 27.13 5.13
C LYS A 519 21.76 27.33 4.56
N ILE A 520 20.90 26.30 4.56
CA ILE A 520 19.55 26.38 3.96
C ILE A 520 18.46 26.69 4.99
N GLY A 521 18.81 26.81 6.28
CA GLY A 521 17.88 27.21 7.33
C GLY A 521 16.62 26.31 7.44
N ILE A 522 16.77 25.00 7.21
CA ILE A 522 15.71 24.00 7.41
C ILE A 522 15.80 23.39 8.81
#